data_AF-A0A5N9CBT8-F1
#
_entry.id   AF-A0A5N9CBT8-F1
#
_cell.length_a   1.000
_cell.length_b   1.000
_cell.length_c   1.000
_cell.angle_alpha   90.00
_cell.angle_beta   90.00
_cell.angle_gamma   90.00
#
_symmetry.space_group_name_H-M   'P 1'
#
loop_
_entity.id
_entity.type
_entity.pdbx_description
1 polymer ?
#
loop_
_entity_poly.entity_id
_entity_poly.type
_entity_poly.pdbx_seq_one_letter_code
_entity_poly.pdbx_strand_id
1 'polypeptide(L)'
;MSYRLTFALIAILLILGGYTYILSIRGDVEDSVESTRIWFYDSDPDEVNLISITYFGDSQTFVKAGPGDWRYNDVDGSDVGPRFAGTSLLASGAQSARVVTETPSIQDLQDFGLAEPTFSMLVGFTTGETVQIFLGSISADGRYNYAQKAGDTRVFLMDQIWGEVLAEMVTDPPLPTTPTPEESGS
;
A
#
# COMPACT_ATOMS: atom_id res chain seq x y z
N MET A 1 -18.39 -33.84 -51.82
CA MET A 1 -18.00 -33.68 -50.41
C MET A 1 -18.96 -34.51 -49.56
N SER A 2 -18.46 -35.29 -48.61
CA SER A 2 -19.30 -36.17 -47.78
C SER A 2 -19.98 -35.32 -46.71
N TYR A 3 -21.26 -35.02 -46.90
CA TYR A 3 -22.09 -34.21 -45.98
C TYR A 3 -22.04 -34.73 -44.53
N ARG A 4 -21.79 -36.04 -44.37
CA ARG A 4 -21.56 -36.71 -43.09
C ARG A 4 -20.29 -36.26 -42.37
N LEU A 5 -19.20 -36.03 -43.11
CA LEU A 5 -17.94 -35.52 -42.57
C LEU A 5 -18.08 -34.05 -42.19
N THR A 6 -18.77 -33.27 -43.02
CA THR A 6 -19.04 -31.85 -42.76
C THR A 6 -19.90 -31.67 -41.50
N PHE A 7 -20.93 -32.50 -41.31
CA PHE A 7 -21.78 -32.45 -40.12
C PHE A 7 -21.03 -32.84 -38.83
N ALA A 8 -20.16 -33.86 -38.90
CA ALA A 8 -19.32 -34.26 -37.78
C ALA A 8 -18.33 -33.16 -37.36
N LEU A 9 -17.73 -32.46 -38.32
CA LEU A 9 -16.81 -31.34 -38.06
C LEU A 9 -17.52 -30.15 -37.39
N ILE A 10 -18.72 -29.81 -37.84
CA ILE A 10 -19.52 -28.73 -37.25
C ILE A 10 -19.92 -29.07 -35.81
N ALA A 11 -20.31 -30.32 -35.54
CA ALA A 11 -20.66 -30.75 -34.19
C ALA A 11 -19.46 -30.64 -33.23
N ILE A 12 -18.25 -31.03 -33.68
CA ILE A 12 -17.02 -30.90 -32.89
C ILE A 12 -16.69 -29.42 -32.62
N LEU A 13 -16.82 -28.56 -33.63
CA LEU A 13 -16.60 -27.11 -33.47
C LEU A 13 -17.57 -26.46 -32.48
N LEU A 14 -18.85 -26.88 -32.48
CA LEU A 14 -19.84 -26.39 -31.52
C LEU A 14 -19.55 -26.89 -30.10
N ILE A 15 -19.06 -28.12 -29.95
CA ILE A 15 -18.66 -28.66 -28.64
C ILE A 15 -17.42 -27.93 -28.11
N LEU A 16 -16.39 -27.74 -28.95
CA LEU A 16 -15.19 -27.01 -28.54
C LEU A 16 -15.51 -25.54 -28.22
N GLY A 17 -16.25 -24.86 -29.10
CA GLY A 17 -16.66 -23.47 -28.90
C GLY A 17 -17.56 -23.29 -27.67
N GLY A 18 -18.50 -24.21 -27.44
CA GLY A 18 -19.34 -24.21 -26.25
C GLY A 18 -18.56 -24.53 -24.98
N TYR A 19 -17.60 -25.44 -25.03
CA TYR A 19 -16.73 -25.78 -23.90
C TYR A 19 -15.82 -24.62 -23.51
N THR A 20 -15.19 -23.95 -24.50
CA THR A 20 -14.40 -22.73 -24.24
C THR A 20 -15.26 -21.58 -23.74
N TYR A 21 -16.50 -21.45 -24.23
CA TYR A 21 -17.44 -20.42 -23.79
C TYR A 21 -17.92 -20.62 -22.35
N ILE A 22 -18.13 -21.86 -21.92
CA ILE A 22 -18.48 -22.17 -20.52
C ILE A 22 -17.27 -21.95 -19.59
N LEU A 23 -16.05 -22.23 -20.05
CA LEU A 23 -14.83 -21.90 -19.30
C LEU A 23 -14.58 -20.39 -19.23
N SER A 24 -14.86 -19.60 -20.29
CA SER A 24 -14.73 -18.14 -20.22
C SER A 24 -15.79 -17.52 -19.30
N ILE A 25 -17.03 -18.00 -19.30
CA ILE A 25 -18.08 -17.52 -18.38
C ILE A 25 -17.80 -17.83 -16.90
N ARG A 26 -16.92 -18.80 -16.61
CA ARG A 26 -16.42 -19.07 -15.24
C ARG A 26 -15.05 -18.47 -14.95
N GLY A 27 -14.34 -17.97 -15.96
CA GLY A 27 -13.05 -17.30 -15.85
C GLY A 27 -13.14 -15.77 -15.80
N ASP A 28 -14.26 -15.18 -16.25
CA ASP A 28 -14.43 -13.73 -16.40
C ASP A 28 -15.32 -13.09 -15.32
N VAL A 29 -15.32 -13.60 -14.08
CA VAL A 29 -16.00 -12.93 -12.93
C VAL A 29 -15.02 -12.14 -12.04
N GLU A 30 -13.70 -12.25 -12.28
CA GLU A 30 -12.67 -11.49 -11.56
C GLU A 30 -11.85 -10.65 -12.54
N ASP A 31 -12.46 -9.68 -13.22
CA ASP A 31 -11.74 -8.51 -13.79
C ASP A 31 -12.66 -7.42 -14.37
N SER A 32 -13.94 -7.38 -13.96
CA SER A 32 -14.88 -6.34 -14.43
C SER A 32 -15.06 -5.16 -13.47
N VAL A 33 -14.03 -4.87 -12.67
CA VAL A 33 -13.83 -3.50 -12.19
C VAL A 33 -12.38 -3.16 -12.51
N GLU A 34 -12.15 -2.65 -13.73
CA GLU A 34 -11.16 -1.58 -13.92
C GLU A 34 -11.53 -0.45 -12.96
N SER A 35 -11.23 -0.65 -11.68
CA SER A 35 -11.26 0.41 -10.68
C SER A 35 -10.08 1.26 -11.09
N THR A 36 -10.35 2.45 -11.64
CA THR A 36 -9.33 3.46 -11.88
C THR A 36 -8.46 3.53 -10.64
N ARG A 37 -7.25 2.95 -10.72
CA ARG A 37 -6.27 3.01 -9.63
C ARG A 37 -5.97 4.48 -9.44
N ILE A 38 -6.34 5.00 -8.28
CA ILE A 38 -6.12 6.40 -7.94
C ILE A 38 -4.93 6.49 -6.99
N TRP A 39 -4.22 7.59 -7.09
CA TRP A 39 -3.27 7.99 -6.06
C TRP A 39 -4.05 8.27 -4.77
N PHE A 40 -3.63 7.65 -3.67
CA PHE A 40 -4.23 7.91 -2.35
C PHE A 40 -3.99 9.36 -1.90
N TYR A 41 -2.82 9.90 -2.25
CA TYR A 41 -2.48 11.32 -2.33
C TYR A 41 -1.31 11.45 -3.32
N ASP A 42 -1.12 12.65 -3.87
CA ASP A 42 -0.04 12.97 -4.79
C ASP A 42 0.91 13.94 -4.08
N SER A 43 2.13 13.50 -3.83
CA SER A 43 3.18 14.33 -3.25
C SER A 43 4.54 13.97 -3.83
N ASP A 44 5.44 14.94 -3.83
CA ASP A 44 6.81 14.72 -4.24
C ASP A 44 7.58 13.96 -3.13
N PRO A 45 8.16 12.77 -3.41
CA PRO A 45 8.99 12.05 -2.44
C PRO A 45 10.15 12.87 -1.88
N ASP A 46 10.66 13.84 -2.65
CA ASP A 46 11.76 14.70 -2.22
C ASP A 46 11.31 15.71 -1.16
N GLU A 47 10.03 16.10 -1.18
CA GLU A 47 9.42 17.00 -0.20
C GLU A 47 9.10 16.30 1.13
N VAL A 48 9.07 14.96 1.18
CA VAL A 48 8.84 14.23 2.42
C VAL A 48 10.03 14.43 3.37
N ASN A 49 9.77 14.96 4.57
CA ASN A 49 10.80 15.24 5.59
C ASN A 49 10.51 14.63 6.96
N LEU A 50 9.29 14.11 7.19
CA LEU A 50 8.88 13.47 8.42
C LEU A 50 8.03 12.25 8.09
N ILE A 51 8.34 11.12 8.73
CA ILE A 51 7.52 9.91 8.69
C ILE A 51 7.40 9.42 10.13
N SER A 52 6.19 9.42 10.68
CA SER A 52 5.90 8.87 12.01
C SER A 52 4.87 7.78 11.88
N ILE A 53 5.22 6.57 12.29
CA ILE A 53 4.36 5.39 12.16
C ILE A 53 4.06 4.89 13.57
N THR A 54 2.78 4.59 13.82
CA THR A 54 2.33 3.91 15.03
C THR A 54 1.68 2.60 14.63
N TYR A 55 2.10 1.50 15.25
CA TYR A 55 1.58 0.16 15.01
C TYR A 55 1.39 -0.57 16.34
N PHE A 56 0.16 -0.96 16.65
CA PHE A 56 -0.22 -1.63 17.92
C PHE A 56 0.27 -0.90 19.19
N GLY A 57 0.37 0.44 19.12
CA GLY A 57 0.80 1.30 20.24
C GLY A 57 2.30 1.56 20.30
N ASP A 58 3.11 0.79 19.58
CA ASP A 58 4.51 1.11 19.36
C ASP A 58 4.63 2.18 18.27
N SER A 59 5.63 3.05 18.37
CA SER A 59 5.79 4.15 17.44
C SER A 59 7.25 4.34 17.05
N GLN A 60 7.47 4.69 15.78
CA GLN A 60 8.78 5.04 15.26
C GLN A 60 8.66 6.30 14.42
N THR A 61 9.54 7.27 14.70
CA THR A 61 9.61 8.52 13.94
C THR A 61 10.95 8.60 13.22
N PHE A 62 10.89 9.09 11.98
CA PHE A 62 12.02 9.32 11.10
C PHE A 62 11.97 10.76 10.58
N VAL A 63 13.11 11.45 10.62
CA VAL A 63 13.24 12.85 10.21
C VAL A 63 14.37 12.97 9.20
N LYS A 64 14.12 13.68 8.09
CA LYS A 64 15.12 13.93 7.04
C LYS A 64 16.00 15.12 7.44
N ALA A 65 17.27 14.88 7.74
CA ALA A 65 18.27 15.91 8.05
C ALA A 65 18.93 16.50 6.80
N GLY A 66 18.89 15.78 5.67
CA GLY A 66 19.40 16.21 4.38
C GLY A 66 19.01 15.24 3.25
N PRO A 67 19.40 15.49 1.99
CA PRO A 67 19.07 14.60 0.87
C PRO A 67 19.53 13.16 1.13
N GLY A 68 18.58 12.25 1.34
CA GLY A 68 18.84 10.84 1.67
C GLY A 68 19.36 10.57 3.09
N ASP A 69 19.59 11.61 3.92
CA ASP A 69 20.03 11.49 5.31
C ASP A 69 18.81 11.46 6.23
N TRP A 70 18.43 10.25 6.65
CA TRP A 70 17.29 10.00 7.53
C TRP A 70 17.77 9.63 8.92
N ARG A 71 17.15 10.25 9.93
CA ARG A 71 17.50 10.10 11.34
C ARG A 71 16.32 9.62 12.17
N TYR A 72 16.64 8.90 13.23
CA TYR A 72 15.67 8.46 14.22
C TYR A 72 15.21 9.63 15.10
N ASN A 73 13.90 9.81 15.23
CA ASN A 73 13.20 10.76 16.12
C ASN A 73 13.41 12.26 15.85
N ASP A 74 14.63 12.69 15.58
CA ASP A 74 15.00 14.09 15.34
C ASP A 74 16.20 14.21 14.39
N VAL A 75 16.50 15.43 13.94
CA VAL A 75 17.59 15.71 12.97
C VAL A 75 18.99 15.42 13.50
N ASP A 76 19.18 15.38 14.83
CA ASP A 76 20.43 15.08 15.51
C ASP A 76 20.50 13.59 15.95
N GLY A 77 19.45 12.82 15.64
CA GLY A 77 19.30 11.42 15.98
C GLY A 77 20.29 10.51 15.26
N SER A 78 20.22 9.22 15.62
CA SER A 78 21.04 8.18 14.97
C SER A 78 20.66 8.02 13.50
N ASP A 79 21.67 7.77 12.65
CA ASP A 79 21.47 7.47 11.23
C ASP A 79 20.66 6.19 11.05
N VAL A 80 19.64 6.24 10.20
CA VAL A 80 18.77 5.10 9.83
C VAL A 80 19.44 4.26 8.72
N GLY A 81 20.40 4.85 8.01
CA GLY A 81 21.18 4.22 6.98
C GLY A 81 20.60 4.40 5.57
N PRO A 82 21.43 4.16 4.54
CA PRO A 82 21.13 4.53 3.16
C PRO A 82 19.97 3.74 2.54
N ARG A 83 19.63 2.57 3.08
CA ARG A 83 18.51 1.74 2.60
C ARG A 83 17.16 2.40 2.84
N PHE A 84 17.06 3.27 3.85
CA PHE A 84 15.82 3.97 4.19
C PHE A 84 15.50 5.12 3.22
N ALA A 85 16.45 5.58 2.41
CA ALA A 85 16.21 6.66 1.45
C ALA A 85 15.07 6.35 0.47
N GLY A 86 14.84 5.06 0.14
CA GLY A 86 13.71 4.63 -0.71
C GLY A 86 12.34 4.70 -0.04
N THR A 87 12.27 4.82 1.29
CA THR A 87 11.01 4.88 2.05
C THR A 87 10.21 6.14 1.75
N SER A 88 10.85 7.24 1.34
CA SER A 88 10.12 8.45 0.95
C SER A 88 9.17 8.22 -0.23
N LEU A 89 9.49 7.30 -1.14
CA LEU A 89 8.61 6.89 -2.22
C LEU A 89 7.40 6.07 -1.72
N LEU A 90 7.59 5.26 -0.69
CA LEU A 90 6.48 4.53 -0.07
C LEU A 90 5.57 5.50 0.71
N ALA A 91 6.18 6.48 1.38
CA ALA A 91 5.52 7.51 2.16
C ALA A 91 5.00 8.69 1.32
N SER A 92 5.26 8.77 0.02
CA SER A 92 4.64 9.74 -0.89
C SER A 92 3.27 9.26 -1.40
N GLY A 93 2.84 8.07 -1.00
CA GLY A 93 1.48 7.58 -1.21
C GLY A 93 1.43 6.27 -1.97
N ALA A 94 0.43 5.44 -1.65
CA ALA A 94 0.21 4.18 -2.33
C ALA A 94 -0.40 4.40 -3.72
N GLN A 95 0.21 3.75 -4.72
CA GLN A 95 -0.09 3.92 -6.14
C GLN A 95 -1.35 3.15 -6.61
N SER A 96 -1.95 2.33 -5.75
CA SER A 96 -2.99 1.36 -6.14
C SER A 96 -4.25 1.44 -5.28
N ALA A 97 -4.58 2.62 -4.75
CA ALA A 97 -5.79 2.77 -3.96
C ALA A 97 -7.06 2.65 -4.82
N ARG A 98 -8.07 1.98 -4.27
CA ARG A 98 -9.42 1.90 -4.83
C ARG A 98 -10.42 2.42 -3.82
N VAL A 99 -11.36 3.28 -4.21
CA VAL A 99 -12.47 3.66 -3.32
C VAL A 99 -13.45 2.49 -3.14
N VAL A 100 -13.76 2.16 -1.90
CA VAL A 100 -14.77 1.17 -1.49
C VAL A 100 -16.11 1.86 -1.27
N THR A 101 -16.09 2.93 -0.49
CA THR A 101 -17.26 3.73 -0.15
C THR A 101 -16.88 5.18 0.02
N GLU A 102 -17.72 6.06 -0.48
CA GLU A 102 -17.51 7.52 -0.41
C GLU A 102 -17.96 8.09 0.94
N THR A 103 -18.99 7.47 1.53
CA THR A 103 -19.68 7.93 2.74
C THR A 103 -19.98 6.72 3.64
N PRO A 104 -18.99 6.19 4.37
CA PRO A 104 -19.18 5.08 5.30
C PRO A 104 -20.09 5.50 6.46
N SER A 105 -20.92 4.59 6.92
CA SER A 105 -21.58 4.69 8.23
C SER A 105 -20.61 4.38 9.37
N ILE A 106 -21.00 4.67 10.61
CA ILE A 106 -20.21 4.30 11.79
C ILE A 106 -20.01 2.78 11.86
N GLN A 107 -21.01 1.99 11.48
CA GLN A 107 -20.89 0.53 11.45
C GLN A 107 -19.87 0.09 10.40
N ASP A 108 -19.87 0.69 9.21
CA ASP A 108 -18.89 0.38 8.17
C ASP A 108 -17.46 0.66 8.67
N LEU A 109 -17.24 1.79 9.36
CA LEU A 109 -15.92 2.11 9.93
C LEU A 109 -15.47 1.08 11.00
N GLN A 110 -16.40 0.53 11.79
CA GLN A 110 -16.08 -0.55 12.73
C GLN A 110 -15.73 -1.84 12.00
N ASP A 111 -16.53 -2.22 11.00
CA ASP A 111 -16.33 -3.44 10.20
C ASP A 111 -15.00 -3.38 9.43
N PHE A 112 -14.61 -2.19 8.97
CA PHE A 112 -13.33 -1.95 8.31
C PHE A 112 -12.15 -1.78 9.28
N GLY A 113 -12.36 -1.78 10.60
CA GLY A 113 -11.30 -1.55 11.59
C GLY A 113 -10.74 -0.11 11.58
N LEU A 114 -11.48 0.85 11.02
CA LEU A 114 -11.11 2.26 10.92
C LEU A 114 -11.70 3.12 12.04
N ALA A 115 -12.61 2.57 12.86
CA ALA A 115 -13.11 3.25 14.05
C ALA A 115 -12.02 3.38 15.14
N GLU A 116 -11.20 2.34 15.30
CA GLU A 116 -10.06 2.30 16.23
C GLU A 116 -8.85 1.65 15.51
N PRO A 117 -8.20 2.39 14.58
CA PRO A 117 -7.13 1.82 13.77
C PRO A 117 -5.90 1.55 14.64
N THR A 118 -5.33 0.34 14.53
CA THR A 118 -4.10 -0.03 15.22
C THR A 118 -2.85 0.44 14.49
N PHE A 119 -2.99 0.83 13.23
CA PHE A 119 -1.94 1.41 12.41
C PHE A 119 -2.31 2.86 12.04
N SER A 120 -1.38 3.78 12.26
CA SER A 120 -1.48 5.15 11.76
C SER A 120 -0.13 5.66 11.29
N MET A 121 -0.11 6.47 10.23
CA MET A 121 1.10 7.11 9.73
C MET A 121 0.87 8.60 9.50
N LEU A 122 1.75 9.43 10.05
CA LEU A 122 1.85 10.85 9.77
C LEU A 122 3.03 11.09 8.82
N VAL A 123 2.75 11.70 7.68
CA VAL A 123 3.75 12.15 6.72
C VAL A 123 3.80 13.67 6.78
N GLY A 124 4.98 14.24 7.00
CA GLY A 124 5.22 15.67 6.93
C GLY A 124 6.06 16.04 5.70
N PHE A 125 5.81 17.25 5.21
CA PHE A 125 6.46 17.81 4.04
C PHE A 125 7.31 19.04 4.38
N THR A 126 8.27 19.36 3.52
CA THR A 126 9.11 20.58 3.63
C THR A 126 8.31 21.87 3.62
N THR A 127 7.10 21.86 3.05
CA THR A 127 6.14 22.96 3.07
C THR A 127 5.53 23.22 4.45
N GLY A 128 5.64 22.26 5.38
CA GLY A 128 4.99 22.25 6.68
C GLY A 128 3.61 21.60 6.68
N GLU A 129 3.11 21.17 5.52
CA GLU A 129 1.87 20.37 5.43
C GLU A 129 2.08 18.97 6.01
N THR A 130 0.97 18.35 6.43
CA THR A 130 0.99 16.96 6.92
C THR A 130 -0.19 16.17 6.37
N VAL A 131 0.03 14.87 6.17
CA VAL A 131 -0.98 13.89 5.78
C VAL A 131 -0.99 12.78 6.82
N GLN A 132 -2.13 12.59 7.47
CA GLN A 132 -2.35 11.48 8.39
C GLN A 132 -3.17 10.38 7.70
N ILE A 133 -2.69 9.15 7.85
CA ILE A 133 -3.24 7.95 7.24
C ILE A 133 -3.56 6.96 8.34
N PHE A 134 -4.67 6.25 8.17
CA PHE A 134 -5.11 5.16 9.03
C PHE A 134 -5.26 3.91 8.18
N LEU A 135 -4.72 2.79 8.66
CA LEU A 135 -5.03 1.47 8.11
C LEU A 135 -5.89 0.71 9.11
N GLY A 136 -6.95 0.13 8.60
CA GLY A 136 -7.84 -0.76 9.33
C GLY A 136 -7.54 -2.22 9.03
N SER A 137 -8.58 -3.04 9.06
CA SER A 137 -8.51 -4.48 8.87
C SER A 137 -8.07 -4.88 7.46
N ILE A 138 -7.49 -6.08 7.37
CA ILE A 138 -7.24 -6.76 6.09
C ILE A 138 -8.59 -7.20 5.49
N SER A 139 -8.75 -7.05 4.18
CA SER A 139 -9.90 -7.52 3.42
C SER A 139 -10.05 -9.05 3.51
N ALA A 140 -11.26 -9.55 3.28
CA ALA A 140 -11.55 -10.99 3.42
C ALA A 140 -10.71 -11.90 2.50
N ASP A 141 -10.22 -11.37 1.37
CA ASP A 141 -9.34 -12.08 0.43
C ASP A 141 -7.85 -12.01 0.80
N GLY A 142 -7.49 -11.26 1.85
CA GLY A 142 -6.11 -11.15 2.32
C GLY A 142 -5.19 -10.35 1.40
N ARG A 143 -5.74 -9.47 0.54
CA ARG A 143 -4.94 -8.74 -0.46
C ARG A 143 -4.80 -7.25 -0.17
N TYR A 144 -5.69 -6.70 0.64
CA TYR A 144 -5.78 -5.27 0.86
C TYR A 144 -6.00 -4.94 2.34
N ASN A 145 -5.59 -3.76 2.76
CA ASN A 145 -6.07 -3.13 3.99
C ASN A 145 -7.11 -2.07 3.64
N TYR A 146 -8.14 -1.93 4.48
CA TYR A 146 -8.96 -0.73 4.45
C TYR A 146 -8.14 0.46 4.92
N ALA A 147 -8.30 1.62 4.28
CA ALA A 147 -7.54 2.81 4.57
C ALA A 147 -8.41 4.06 4.56
N GLN A 148 -8.05 5.04 5.40
CA GLN A 148 -8.66 6.36 5.38
C GLN A 148 -7.60 7.43 5.59
N LYS A 149 -7.74 8.55 4.88
CA LYS A 149 -6.93 9.75 5.09
C LYS A 149 -7.68 10.67 6.05
N ALA A 150 -6.99 11.27 7.02
CA ALA A 150 -7.60 12.26 7.88
C ALA A 150 -8.20 13.41 7.05
N GLY A 151 -9.43 13.80 7.37
CA GLY A 151 -10.19 14.82 6.65
C GLY A 151 -10.86 14.34 5.35
N ASP A 152 -10.65 13.09 4.93
CA ASP A 152 -11.35 12.46 3.81
C ASP A 152 -12.35 11.43 4.34
N THR A 153 -13.63 11.53 3.95
CA THR A 153 -14.65 10.59 4.41
C THR A 153 -14.55 9.24 3.72
N ARG A 154 -13.89 9.18 2.56
CA ARG A 154 -13.85 7.99 1.73
C ARG A 154 -13.00 6.89 2.38
N VAL A 155 -13.38 5.64 2.12
CA VAL A 155 -12.61 4.46 2.50
C VAL A 155 -12.02 3.83 1.26
N PHE A 156 -10.74 3.47 1.35
CA PHE A 156 -9.96 2.94 0.26
C PHE A 156 -9.52 1.52 0.57
N LEU A 157 -9.31 0.70 -0.47
CA LEU A 157 -8.47 -0.50 -0.40
C LEU A 157 -7.07 -0.13 -0.81
N MET A 158 -6.10 -0.47 0.01
CA MET A 158 -4.69 -0.33 -0.25
C MET A 158 -4.02 -1.69 -0.22
N ASP A 159 -3.05 -1.94 -1.09
CA ASP A 159 -2.32 -3.20 -1.12
C ASP A 159 -1.76 -3.53 0.27
N GLN A 160 -1.99 -4.75 0.75
CA GLN A 160 -1.56 -5.16 2.08
C GLN A 160 -0.05 -5.01 2.25
N ILE A 161 0.73 -5.28 1.19
CA ILE A 161 2.21 -5.24 1.23
C ILE A 161 2.69 -3.84 1.64
N TRP A 162 2.00 -2.78 1.22
CA TRP A 162 2.36 -1.42 1.61
C TRP A 162 2.25 -1.21 3.13
N GLY A 163 1.17 -1.70 3.74
CA GLY A 163 0.98 -1.62 5.18
C GLY A 163 1.96 -2.49 5.96
N GLU A 164 2.25 -3.69 5.44
CA GLU A 164 3.20 -4.63 6.04
C GLU A 164 4.62 -4.05 6.10
N VAL A 165 5.13 -3.50 4.99
CA VAL A 165 6.46 -2.87 4.94
C VAL A 165 6.57 -1.70 5.91
N LEU A 166 5.51 -0.89 6.06
CA LEU A 166 5.51 0.22 7.02
C LEU A 166 5.40 -0.25 8.47
N ALA A 167 4.63 -1.31 8.73
CA ALA A 167 4.55 -1.91 10.06
C ALA A 167 5.90 -2.52 10.48
N GLU A 168 6.61 -3.15 9.54
CA GLU A 168 7.95 -3.69 9.76
C GLU A 168 8.94 -2.62 10.22
N MET A 169 8.82 -1.38 9.75
CA MET A 169 9.67 -0.26 10.22
C MET A 169 9.51 0.07 11.70
N VAL A 170 8.40 -0.34 12.33
CA VAL A 170 8.17 -0.20 13.77
C VAL A 170 8.62 -1.45 14.51
N THR A 171 8.32 -2.64 13.98
CA THR A 171 8.58 -3.92 14.68
C THR A 171 9.99 -4.45 14.51
N ASP A 172 10.64 -4.15 13.38
CA ASP A 172 12.02 -4.50 13.04
C ASP A 172 12.71 -3.29 12.36
N PRO A 173 13.00 -2.22 13.13
CA PRO A 173 13.52 -0.99 12.57
C PRO A 173 14.91 -1.18 11.95
N PRO A 174 15.21 -0.51 10.83
CA PRO A 174 16.49 -0.66 10.14
C PRO A 174 17.68 -0.33 11.05
N LEU A 175 18.67 -1.22 11.07
CA LEU A 175 19.81 -1.04 11.96
C LEU A 175 20.61 0.22 11.60
N PRO A 176 20.98 1.05 12.59
CA PRO A 176 21.81 2.22 12.34
C PRO A 176 23.16 1.80 11.78
N THR A 177 23.73 2.63 10.90
CA THR A 177 25.09 2.39 10.41
C THR A 177 26.05 2.60 11.59
N THR A 178 26.78 1.54 11.97
CA THR A 178 27.86 1.71 12.95
C THR A 178 28.97 2.53 12.27
N PRO A 179 29.43 3.65 12.84
CA PRO A 179 30.55 4.37 12.26
C PRO A 179 31.74 3.41 12.18
N THR A 180 32.29 3.23 10.98
CA THR A 180 33.53 2.48 10.80
C THR A 180 34.57 3.12 11.70
N PRO A 181 35.26 2.38 12.60
CA PRO A 181 36.31 2.97 13.41
C PRO A 181 37.31 3.66 12.48
N GLU A 182 37.52 4.96 12.66
CA GLU A 182 38.63 5.65 12.00
C GLU A 182 39.89 4.87 12.34
N GLU A 183 40.51 4.27 11.33
CA GLU A 183 41.78 3.60 11.46
C GLU A 183 42.78 4.67 11.91
N SER A 184 43.06 4.68 13.22
CA SER A 184 44.03 5.55 13.87
C SER A 184 45.38 5.32 13.21
N GLY A 185 45.67 6.14 12.19
CA GLY A 185 46.94 6.14 11.48
C GLY A 185 48.08 6.26 12.49
N SER A 186 48.89 5.21 12.55
CA SER A 186 50.15 5.18 13.31
C SER A 186 51.24 5.95 12.60
#